data_AF-A0A0R3FYL7-F1
#
_entry.id   AF-A0A0R3FYL7-F1
#
_cell.length_a   1.000
_cell.length_b   1.000
_cell.length_c   1.000
_cell.angle_alpha   90.00
_cell.angle_beta   90.00
_cell.angle_gamma   90.00
#
_symmetry.space_group_name_H-M   'P 1'
#
loop_
_entity.id
_entity.type
_entity.pdbx_description
1 polymer ?
#
loop_
_entity_poly.entity_id
_entity_poly.type
_entity_poly.pdbx_seq_one_letter_code
_entity_poly.pdbx_strand_id
1 'polypeptide(L)' 'MTTPNDVARHAAGPDPDEVRSQVQALLGQLDPPAGLGETDAELDLETQAQVLEQAHDVLVRALESAEQG' A
#
# COMPACT_ATOMS: atom_id res chain seq x y z
N MET A 1 -18.05 -21.47 9.75
CA MET A 1 -17.07 -22.58 9.73
C MET A 1 -16.28 -22.45 8.44
N THR A 2 -15.15 -21.74 8.49
CA THR A 2 -14.18 -21.74 7.39
C THR A 2 -13.44 -23.07 7.47
N THR A 3 -13.46 -23.85 6.39
CA THR A 3 -12.80 -25.15 6.32
C THR A 3 -11.27 -24.98 6.40
N PRO A 4 -10.52 -25.98 6.92
CA PRO A 4 -9.06 -25.92 7.00
C PRO A 4 -8.35 -25.79 5.63
N ASN A 5 -9.08 -25.97 4.53
CA ASN A 5 -8.56 -25.90 3.17
C ASN A 5 -8.58 -24.46 2.61
N ASP A 6 -9.35 -23.54 3.20
CA ASP A 6 -9.50 -22.14 2.75
C ASP A 6 -8.35 -21.25 3.25
N VAL A 7 -7.84 -21.53 4.46
CA VAL A 7 -6.59 -20.96 4.99
C VAL A 7 -5.34 -21.47 4.26
N ALA A 8 -5.37 -22.66 3.68
CA ALA A 8 -4.25 -23.19 2.89
C ALA A 8 -4.11 -22.53 1.51
N ARG A 9 -5.18 -21.88 1.02
CA ARG A 9 -5.17 -21.12 -0.25
C ARG A 9 -4.67 -19.69 -0.12
N HIS A 10 -4.58 -19.17 1.11
CA HIS A 10 -3.85 -17.93 1.44
C HIS A 10 -2.32 -18.11 1.35
N ALA A 11 -1.80 -19.31 1.06
CA ALA A 11 -0.37 -19.62 1.18
C ALA A 11 0.46 -19.47 -0.11
N ALA A 12 -0.12 -18.96 -1.21
CA ALA A 12 0.57 -18.81 -2.50
C ALA A 12 0.99 -17.38 -2.85
N GLY A 13 0.50 -16.37 -2.12
CA GLY A 13 0.81 -14.96 -2.40
C GLY A 13 0.78 -14.11 -1.14
N PRO A 14 1.25 -12.86 -1.22
CA PRO A 14 1.26 -11.94 -0.08
C PRO A 14 -0.17 -11.64 0.39
N ASP A 15 -0.32 -11.46 1.70
CA ASP A 15 -1.62 -11.18 2.31
C ASP A 15 -2.16 -9.83 1.79
N PRO A 16 -3.38 -9.81 1.22
CA PRO A 16 -3.92 -8.60 0.60
C PRO A 16 -4.20 -7.48 1.61
N ASP A 17 -4.50 -7.81 2.86
CA ASP A 17 -4.75 -6.81 3.89
C ASP A 17 -3.43 -6.21 4.38
N GLU A 18 -2.34 -6.99 4.42
CA GLU A 18 -0.99 -6.48 4.67
C GLU A 18 -0.54 -5.51 3.57
N VAL A 19 -0.74 -5.87 2.29
CA VAL A 19 -0.41 -5.01 1.15
C VAL A 19 -1.21 -3.71 1.19
N ARG A 20 -2.51 -3.78 1.47
CA ARG A 20 -3.36 -2.59 1.64
C ARG A 20 -2.89 -1.70 2.78
N SER A 21 -2.51 -2.28 3.92
CA SER A 21 -2.01 -1.52 5.07
C SER A 21 -0.70 -0.79 4.73
N GLN A 22 0.21 -1.41 3.97
CA GLN A 22 1.46 -0.78 3.56
C GLN A 22 1.22 0.38 2.59
N VAL A 23 0.36 0.19 1.59
CA VAL A 23 -0.02 1.25 0.65
C VAL A 23 -0.71 2.40 1.37
N GLN A 24 -1.61 2.13 2.31
CA GLN A 24 -2.28 3.16 3.08
C GLN A 24 -1.30 3.97 3.95
N ALA A 25 -0.29 3.32 4.52
CA ALA A 25 0.76 4.01 5.27
C ALA A 25 1.63 4.91 4.37
N LEU A 26 1.89 4.49 3.13
CA LEU A 26 2.57 5.33 2.14
C LEU A 26 1.72 6.53 1.75
N LEU A 27 0.46 6.32 1.39
CA LEU A 27 -0.45 7.38 1.00
C LEU A 27 -0.76 8.36 2.12
N GLY A 28 -0.78 7.91 3.39
CA GLY A 28 -0.96 8.80 4.54
C GLY A 28 0.19 9.79 4.73
N GLN A 29 1.33 9.61 4.06
CA GLN A 29 2.40 10.62 4.02
C GLN A 29 2.06 11.78 3.09
N LEU A 30 1.06 11.61 2.21
CA LEU A 30 0.55 12.64 1.32
C LEU A 30 -0.52 13.52 1.98
N ASP A 31 -1.13 13.04 3.07
CA ASP A 31 -2.15 13.80 3.78
C ASP A 31 -1.49 14.94 4.57
N PRO A 32 -1.87 16.21 4.33
CA PRO A 32 -1.36 17.31 5.12
C PRO A 32 -1.81 17.16 6.58
N PRO A 33 -0.96 17.50 7.56
CA PRO A 33 -1.32 17.38 8.96
C PRO A 33 -2.52 18.27 9.28
N ALA A 34 -3.53 17.68 9.94
CA ALA A 34 -4.78 18.35 10.27
C ALA A 34 -4.51 19.66 11.03
N GLY A 35 -4.76 20.80 10.39
CA GLY A 35 -4.56 22.13 10.98
C GLY A 35 -3.63 23.05 10.18
N LEU A 36 -2.87 22.54 9.21
CA LEU A 36 -2.22 23.38 8.21
C LEU A 36 -3.22 23.65 7.09
N GLY A 37 -3.53 24.92 6.84
CA GLY A 37 -4.37 25.31 5.71
C GLY A 37 -3.72 24.90 4.39
N GLU A 38 -4.53 24.73 3.33
CA GLU A 38 -4.11 24.29 1.98
C GLU A 38 -2.89 25.05 1.40
N THR A 39 -2.54 26.20 1.97
CA THR A 39 -1.46 27.07 1.51
C THR A 39 -0.09 26.81 2.16
N ASP A 40 -0.02 26.12 3.31
CA ASP A 40 1.22 25.91 4.09
C ASP A 40 1.72 24.44 4.07
N ALA A 41 0.88 23.51 3.60
CA ALA A 41 1.17 22.08 3.54
C ALA A 41 1.14 21.53 2.11
N GLU A 42 1.57 22.33 1.13
CA GLU A 42 1.82 21.81 -0.21
C GLU A 42 3.07 20.93 -0.13
N LEU A 43 2.86 19.61 -0.09
CA LEU A 43 3.95 18.66 -0.25
C LEU A 43 4.60 18.91 -1.61
N ASP A 44 5.92 18.94 -1.61
CA ASP A 44 6.68 19.09 -2.85
C ASP A 44 6.28 18.01 -3.86
N LEU A 45 6.05 18.40 -5.12
CA LEU A 45 5.54 17.50 -6.17
C LEU A 45 6.47 16.31 -6.42
N GLU A 46 7.78 16.48 -6.25
CA GLU A 46 8.76 15.38 -6.38
C GLU A 46 8.60 14.40 -5.23
N THR A 47 8.38 14.90 -4.01
CA THR A 47 8.06 14.07 -2.84
C THR A 47 6.75 13.31 -3.04
N GLN A 48 5.71 13.95 -3.57
CA GLN A 48 4.45 13.28 -3.86
C GLN A 48 4.62 12.16 -4.91
N ALA A 49 5.34 12.45 -5.99
CA ALA A 49 5.62 11.49 -7.04
C ALA A 49 6.39 10.26 -6.50
N GLN A 50 7.39 10.48 -5.64
CA GLN A 50 8.19 9.41 -5.05
C GLN A 50 7.36 8.51 -4.11
N VAL A 51 6.43 9.06 -3.34
CA VAL A 51 5.54 8.27 -2.48
C VAL A 51 4.56 7.42 -3.32
N LEU A 52 4.04 7.98 -4.41
CA LEU A 52 3.17 7.25 -5.34
C LEU A 52 3.92 6.12 -6.06
N GLU A 53 5.16 6.34 -6.48
CA GLU A 53 6.02 5.31 -7.06
C GLU A 53 6.26 4.16 -6.08
N GLN A 54 6.58 4.47 -4.82
CA GLN A 54 6.75 3.46 -3.77
C GLN A 54 5.48 2.66 -3.52
N ALA A 55 4.31 3.31 -3.49
CA ALA A 55 3.03 2.63 -3.33
C ALA A 55 2.74 1.70 -4.51
N HIS A 56 3.08 2.13 -5.73
CA HIS A 56 2.99 1.31 -6.93
C HIS A 56 3.92 0.09 -6.88
N ASP A 57 5.18 0.26 -6.48
CA ASP A 57 6.15 -0.83 -6.36
C ASP A 57 5.69 -1.92 -5.40
N VAL A 58 5.08 -1.54 -4.27
CA VAL A 58 4.50 -2.50 -3.31
C VAL A 58 3.41 -3.34 -3.97
N LEU A 59 2.53 -2.70 -4.75
CA LEU A 59 1.46 -3.40 -5.47
C LEU A 59 2.00 -4.33 -6.57
N VAL A 60 3.00 -3.89 -7.33
CA VAL A 60 3.62 -4.69 -8.39
C VAL A 60 4.30 -5.92 -7.81
N ARG A 61 5.13 -5.75 -6.76
CA ARG A 61 5.78 -6.87 -6.09
C ARG A 61 4.76 -7.85 -5.48
N ALA A 62 3.67 -7.32 -4.94
CA ALA A 62 2.61 -8.15 -4.40
C ALA A 62 1.94 -9.01 -5.49
N LEU A 63 1.70 -8.41 -6.66
CA LEU A 63 1.15 -9.10 -7.83
C LEU A 63 2.12 -10.16 -8.36
N GLU A 64 3.39 -9.79 -8.59
CA GLU A 64 4.42 -10.71 -9.07
C GLU A 64 4.61 -11.90 -8.12
N SER A 65 4.57 -11.66 -6.82
CA SER A 65 4.68 -12.73 -5.81
C SER A 65 3.45 -13.63 -5.77
N ALA A 66 2.26 -13.11 -6.05
CA ALA A 66 1.03 -13.90 -6.15
C ALA A 66 0.98 -14.74 -7.44
N GLU A 67 1.64 -14.28 -8.52
CA GLU A 67 1.75 -15.02 -9.78
C GLU A 67 2.79 -16.15 -9.72
N GLN A 68 3.72 -16.11 -8.76
CA GLN A 68 4.82 -17.06 -8.62
C GLN A 68 4.55 -18.23 -7.66
N GLY A 69 3.55 -18.15 -6.77
CA GLY A 69 3.18 -19.22 -5.84
C GLY A 69 1.96 -20.01 -6.27
#